data_AF-A0A317IE97-F1
#
_entry.id   AF-A0A317IE97-F1
#
_cell.length_a   1.000
_cell.length_b   1.000
_cell.length_c   1.000
_cell.angle_alpha   90.00
_cell.angle_beta   90.00
_cell.angle_gamma   90.00
#
_symmetry.space_group_name_H-M   'P 1'
#
loop_
_entity.id
_entity.type
_entity.pdbx_description
1 polymer ?
#
loop_
_entity_poly.entity_id
_entity_poly.type
_entity_poly.pdbx_seq_one_letter_code
_entity_poly.pdbx_strand_id
1 'polypeptide(L)'
;MSSPPIPPQLEHLGTRPFSFYPSILNVDHNEWLFRKATWSEVLVVNCKSSVEIWIPRRFLGEISRADDPVLIVGLNKELEYKGGSVWPVQRRVIEMPVAVGGSSTVGVEVERTEPAPVVGIRVPPNTENRIFRLIAGALLFAILLYLGAVNLTRVGEVKQRVAFTARDQAYLDLSSRDDYTAVVSKLGEPGADRWLSESGEIQYRALTYPRRKYTVILMGSNRSQATYIGTMDDNWRPLHSVELYSGGTTSSLLRGLKRF
;
A
#
# COMPACT_ATOMS: atom_id res chain seq x y z
N MET A 1 -1.34 -4.90 40.93
CA MET A 1 -1.58 -4.80 39.47
C MET A 1 -1.75 -6.21 38.96
N SER A 2 -2.98 -6.71 38.92
CA SER A 2 -3.27 -8.06 38.46
C SER A 2 -3.08 -8.10 36.94
N SER A 3 -2.15 -8.91 36.47
CA SER A 3 -1.98 -9.23 35.06
C SER A 3 -3.33 -9.62 34.45
N PRO A 4 -3.66 -9.21 33.22
CA PRO A 4 -4.85 -9.74 32.55
C PRO A 4 -4.73 -11.26 32.52
N PRO A 5 -5.80 -12.00 32.90
CA PRO A 5 -5.75 -13.46 32.93
C PRO A 5 -5.38 -13.94 31.54
N ILE A 6 -4.28 -14.71 31.47
CA ILE A 6 -3.85 -15.41 30.26
C ILE A 6 -5.08 -16.20 29.78
N PRO A 7 -5.62 -15.95 28.57
CA PRO A 7 -6.77 -16.69 28.10
C PRO A 7 -6.40 -18.18 28.08
N PRO A 8 -7.28 -19.06 28.56
CA PRO A 8 -7.01 -20.49 28.63
C PRO A 8 -6.60 -20.98 27.25
N GLN A 9 -5.48 -21.69 27.21
CA GLN A 9 -4.82 -22.09 25.98
C GLN A 9 -5.63 -23.20 25.31
N LEU A 10 -6.31 -22.89 24.20
CA LEU A 10 -6.95 -23.88 23.32
C LEU A 10 -5.96 -24.96 22.87
N GLU A 11 -4.67 -24.62 22.92
CA GLU A 11 -3.53 -25.50 22.71
C GLU A 11 -3.52 -26.72 23.66
N HIS A 12 -4.08 -26.60 24.87
CA HIS A 12 -4.23 -27.72 25.82
C HIS A 12 -5.25 -28.77 25.38
N LEU A 13 -6.12 -28.45 24.42
CA LEU A 13 -7.09 -29.40 23.87
C LEU A 13 -6.42 -30.44 22.95
N GLY A 14 -5.21 -30.17 22.46
CA GLY A 14 -4.45 -31.08 21.62
C GLY A 14 -5.28 -31.59 20.43
N THR A 15 -5.46 -32.92 20.37
CA THR A 15 -6.25 -33.63 19.34
C THR A 15 -7.66 -34.02 19.81
N ARG A 16 -8.12 -33.54 20.99
CA ARG A 16 -9.45 -33.89 21.51
C ARG A 16 -10.52 -33.06 20.77
N PRO A 17 -11.60 -33.70 20.28
CA PRO A 17 -12.72 -32.98 19.67
C PRO A 17 -13.46 -32.15 20.70
N PHE A 18 -13.94 -30.98 20.28
CA PHE A 18 -14.74 -30.07 21.09
C PHE A 18 -15.83 -29.39 20.25
N SER A 19 -16.78 -28.75 20.93
CA SER A 19 -17.89 -28.03 20.31
C SER A 19 -17.89 -26.57 20.71
N PHE A 20 -18.35 -25.67 19.84
CA PHE A 20 -18.50 -24.26 20.18
C PHE A 20 -19.86 -23.98 20.81
N TYR A 21 -19.90 -23.09 21.79
CA TYR A 21 -21.16 -22.57 22.32
C TYR A 21 -21.12 -21.04 22.44
N PRO A 22 -21.98 -20.30 21.71
CA PRO A 22 -22.94 -20.75 20.70
C PRO A 22 -22.28 -21.44 19.50
N SER A 23 -23.04 -22.24 18.74
CA SER A 23 -22.54 -22.87 17.51
C SER A 23 -22.27 -21.83 16.42
N ILE A 24 -21.32 -22.14 15.53
CA ILE A 24 -21.03 -21.30 14.36
C ILE A 24 -22.15 -21.51 13.33
N LEU A 25 -22.82 -20.45 12.91
CA LEU A 25 -23.87 -20.50 11.91
C LEU A 25 -23.30 -20.78 10.51
N ASN A 26 -24.14 -21.35 9.64
CA ASN A 26 -23.77 -21.83 8.30
C ASN A 26 -22.71 -22.96 8.32
N VAL A 27 -22.68 -23.73 9.42
CA VAL A 27 -21.91 -24.98 9.50
C VAL A 27 -22.81 -26.08 10.05
N ASP A 28 -22.90 -27.20 9.33
CA ASP A 28 -23.83 -28.28 9.65
C ASP A 28 -23.48 -29.05 10.93
N HIS A 29 -22.19 -29.16 11.24
CA HIS A 29 -21.69 -29.97 12.35
C HIS A 29 -20.86 -29.14 13.32
N ASN A 30 -21.16 -29.24 14.61
CA ASN A 30 -20.49 -28.47 15.66
C ASN A 30 -19.45 -29.31 16.43
N GLU A 31 -18.66 -30.10 15.70
CA GLU A 31 -17.52 -30.84 16.25
C GLU A 31 -16.26 -30.40 15.53
N TRP A 32 -15.29 -29.97 16.33
CA TRP A 32 -14.10 -29.27 15.86
C TRP A 32 -12.85 -29.84 16.50
N LEU A 33 -11.77 -29.81 15.74
CA LEU A 33 -10.43 -30.14 16.20
C LEU A 33 -9.54 -28.92 16.10
N PHE A 34 -8.72 -28.73 17.13
CA PHE A 34 -7.65 -27.75 17.10
C PHE A 34 -6.56 -28.21 16.13
N ARG A 35 -6.06 -27.30 15.28
CA ARG A 35 -4.91 -27.59 14.40
C ARG A 35 -3.69 -26.76 14.74
N LYS A 36 -3.84 -25.44 14.73
CA LYS A 36 -2.74 -24.50 14.96
C LYS A 36 -3.28 -23.18 15.47
N ALA A 37 -2.43 -22.41 16.14
CA ALA A 37 -2.76 -21.06 16.58
C ALA A 37 -1.66 -20.07 16.19
N THR A 38 -2.06 -18.83 15.96
CA THR A 38 -1.19 -17.65 15.92
C THR A 38 -1.43 -16.81 17.18
N TRP A 39 -0.76 -15.66 17.27
CA TRP A 39 -1.01 -14.70 18.37
C TRP A 39 -2.49 -14.27 18.38
N SER A 40 -3.08 -13.97 17.22
CA SER A 40 -4.41 -13.35 17.13
C SER A 40 -5.54 -14.32 16.79
N GLU A 41 -5.25 -15.48 16.21
CA GLU A 41 -6.25 -16.37 15.61
C GLU A 41 -5.95 -17.85 15.88
N VAL A 42 -6.98 -18.67 15.83
CA VAL A 42 -6.90 -20.13 16.01
C VAL A 42 -7.51 -20.82 14.81
N LEU A 43 -6.78 -21.76 14.19
CA LEU A 43 -7.28 -22.62 13.14
C LEU A 43 -7.91 -23.86 13.75
N VAL A 44 -9.18 -24.06 13.42
CA VAL A 44 -9.95 -25.25 13.76
C VAL A 44 -10.43 -25.95 12.50
N VAL A 45 -10.63 -27.26 12.59
CA VAL A 45 -11.09 -28.09 11.47
C VAL A 45 -12.31 -28.87 11.90
N ASN A 46 -13.34 -28.85 11.05
CA ASN A 46 -14.55 -29.60 11.29
C ASN A 46 -14.31 -31.10 11.14
N CYS A 47 -14.73 -31.90 12.12
CA CYS A 47 -14.50 -33.35 12.10
C CYS A 47 -15.20 -34.06 10.93
N LYS A 48 -16.37 -33.57 10.50
CA LYS A 48 -17.16 -34.24 9.45
C LYS A 48 -16.98 -33.62 8.07
N SER A 49 -17.02 -32.29 7.98
CA SER A 49 -16.92 -31.60 6.68
C SER A 49 -15.49 -31.30 6.24
N SER A 50 -14.50 -31.49 7.13
CA SER A 50 -13.09 -31.10 6.90
C SER A 50 -12.90 -29.62 6.54
N VAL A 51 -13.88 -28.77 6.84
CA VAL A 51 -13.79 -27.32 6.63
C VAL A 51 -12.84 -26.73 7.66
N GLU A 52 -11.86 -25.97 7.20
CA GLU A 52 -10.91 -25.25 8.05
C GLU A 52 -11.36 -23.80 8.25
N ILE A 53 -11.31 -23.31 9.50
CA ILE A 53 -11.75 -21.96 9.86
C ILE A 53 -10.76 -21.32 10.81
N TRP A 54 -10.35 -20.09 10.50
CA TRP A 54 -9.62 -19.22 11.41
C TRP A 54 -10.56 -18.40 12.28
N ILE A 55 -10.44 -18.54 13.61
CA ILE A 55 -11.26 -17.85 14.59
C ILE A 55 -10.40 -16.88 15.39
N PRO A 56 -10.72 -15.57 15.40
CA PRO A 56 -10.03 -14.60 16.24
C PRO A 56 -10.13 -14.92 17.74
N ARG A 57 -9.00 -14.92 18.45
CA ARG A 57 -8.94 -15.25 19.90
C ARG A 57 -9.83 -14.36 20.77
N ARG A 58 -10.10 -13.12 20.34
CA ARG A 58 -11.03 -12.20 21.02
C ARG A 58 -12.47 -12.74 21.12
N PHE A 59 -12.84 -13.66 20.24
CA PHE A 59 -14.16 -14.28 20.23
C PHE A 59 -14.19 -15.60 20.98
N LEU A 60 -13.03 -16.11 21.43
CA LEU A 60 -12.96 -17.29 22.29
C LEU A 60 -13.16 -16.86 23.75
N GLY A 61 -13.99 -17.63 24.45
CA GLY A 61 -14.31 -17.45 25.86
C GLY A 61 -13.74 -18.58 26.71
N GLU A 62 -14.47 -18.90 27.78
CA GLU A 62 -14.10 -19.97 28.70
C GLU A 62 -14.19 -21.35 28.03
N ILE A 63 -13.22 -22.22 28.34
CA ILE A 63 -13.24 -23.62 27.94
C ILE A 63 -13.84 -24.40 29.12
N SER A 64 -14.82 -25.27 28.85
CA SER A 64 -15.39 -26.14 29.89
C SER A 64 -14.29 -27.01 30.51
N ARG A 65 -14.47 -27.39 31.78
CA ARG A 65 -13.44 -28.15 32.50
C ARG A 65 -13.24 -29.51 31.84
N ALA A 66 -12.00 -29.99 31.86
CA ALA A 66 -11.58 -31.21 31.17
C ALA A 66 -12.38 -32.47 31.57
N ASP A 67 -12.99 -32.45 32.76
CA ASP A 67 -13.77 -33.55 33.35
C ASP A 67 -15.22 -33.65 32.82
N ASP A 68 -15.68 -32.69 32.02
CA ASP A 68 -17.00 -32.77 31.40
C ASP A 68 -17.02 -33.79 30.24
N PRO A 69 -18.13 -34.52 30.04
CA PRO A 69 -18.24 -35.54 29.00
C PRO A 69 -18.11 -34.97 27.57
N VAL A 70 -18.42 -33.68 27.39
CA VAL A 70 -18.28 -32.94 26.13
C VAL A 70 -17.46 -31.68 26.39
N LEU A 71 -16.37 -31.50 25.66
CA LEU A 71 -15.61 -30.26 25.70
C LEU A 71 -16.34 -29.17 24.94
N ILE A 72 -16.63 -28.08 25.64
CA ILE A 72 -17.29 -26.92 25.08
C ILE A 72 -16.33 -25.74 25.14
N VAL A 73 -16.10 -25.11 24.00
CA VAL A 73 -15.38 -23.85 23.89
C VAL A 73 -16.41 -22.74 23.77
N GLY A 74 -16.45 -21.86 24.77
CA GLY A 74 -17.31 -20.69 24.74
C GLY A 74 -16.93 -19.73 23.62
N LEU A 75 -17.93 -19.19 22.92
CA LEU A 75 -17.77 -18.05 22.03
C LEU A 75 -18.40 -16.81 22.67
N ASN A 76 -17.65 -15.71 22.72
CA ASN A 76 -18.11 -14.45 23.31
C ASN A 76 -19.16 -13.74 22.44
N LYS A 77 -19.32 -14.16 21.18
CA LYS A 77 -20.29 -13.66 20.21
C LYS A 77 -20.78 -14.81 19.33
N GLU A 78 -22.03 -14.72 18.86
CA GLU A 78 -22.51 -15.57 17.77
C GLU A 78 -21.70 -15.29 16.51
N LEU A 79 -21.15 -16.33 15.89
CA LEU A 79 -20.34 -16.25 14.68
C LEU A 79 -21.05 -16.92 13.51
N GLU A 80 -20.91 -16.37 12.32
CA GLU A 80 -21.43 -16.90 11.07
C GLU A 80 -20.27 -17.16 10.09
N TYR A 81 -20.25 -18.35 9.51
CA TYR A 81 -19.29 -18.71 8.49
C TYR A 81 -19.68 -18.14 7.12
N LYS A 82 -18.76 -17.38 6.49
CA LYS A 82 -18.89 -16.82 5.14
C LYS A 82 -17.58 -16.95 4.39
N GLY A 83 -17.56 -17.75 3.32
CA GLY A 83 -16.46 -17.77 2.34
C GLY A 83 -15.07 -18.04 2.94
N GLY A 84 -14.94 -18.97 3.89
CA GLY A 84 -13.65 -19.33 4.51
C GLY A 84 -13.29 -18.52 5.77
N SER A 85 -14.14 -17.61 6.23
CA SER A 85 -13.90 -16.80 7.44
C SER A 85 -15.15 -16.69 8.31
N VAL A 86 -14.97 -16.39 9.60
CA VAL A 86 -16.07 -16.16 10.55
C VAL A 86 -16.29 -14.69 10.84
N TRP A 87 -17.56 -14.29 10.90
CA TRP A 87 -17.98 -12.94 11.17
C TRP A 87 -18.96 -12.90 12.35
N PRO A 88 -18.88 -11.91 13.25
CA PRO A 88 -19.86 -11.78 14.32
C PRO A 88 -21.24 -11.46 13.73
N VAL A 89 -22.26 -12.20 14.16
CA VAL A 89 -23.64 -12.00 13.73
C VAL A 89 -24.15 -10.68 14.30
N GLN A 90 -24.61 -9.80 13.42
CA GLN A 90 -25.32 -8.59 13.82
C GLN A 90 -26.82 -8.82 13.67
N ARG A 91 -27.51 -9.13 14.77
CA ARG A 91 -28.97 -9.22 14.78
C ARG A 91 -29.54 -7.83 14.52
N ARG A 92 -30.14 -7.64 13.35
CA ARG A 92 -30.91 -6.42 13.03
C ARG A 92 -32.25 -6.53 13.72
N VAL A 93 -32.30 -6.14 15.00
CA VAL A 93 -33.58 -5.94 15.69
C VAL A 93 -34.13 -4.60 15.23
N ILE A 94 -35.14 -4.65 14.36
CA ILE A 94 -36.03 -3.51 14.16
C ILE A 94 -37.03 -3.63 15.31
N GLU A 95 -36.87 -2.80 16.34
CA GLU A 95 -37.93 -2.64 17.33
C GLU A 95 -39.18 -2.23 16.57
N MET A 96 -40.27 -2.98 16.72
CA MET A 96 -41.52 -2.63 16.06
C MET A 96 -41.90 -1.24 16.57
N PRO A 97 -42.02 -0.20 15.70
CA PRO A 97 -42.45 1.10 16.16
C PRO A 97 -43.82 0.91 16.78
N VAL A 98 -43.94 1.23 18.07
CA VAL A 98 -45.21 1.21 18.78
C VAL A 98 -46.19 2.04 17.96
N ALA A 99 -47.23 1.39 17.43
CA ALA A 99 -48.26 2.08 16.67
C ALA A 99 -48.82 3.21 17.54
N VAL A 100 -48.86 4.43 17.01
CA VAL A 100 -49.43 5.59 17.71
C VAL A 100 -50.90 5.25 18.05
N GLY A 101 -51.17 4.95 19.32
CA GLY A 101 -52.49 4.55 19.84
C GLY A 101 -52.64 3.08 20.28
N GLY A 102 -51.61 2.23 20.18
CA GLY A 102 -51.66 0.86 20.67
C GLY A 102 -51.53 0.78 22.19
N SER A 103 -52.62 0.49 22.90
CA SER A 103 -52.56 0.13 24.33
C SER A 103 -51.84 -1.21 24.49
N SER A 104 -50.78 -1.24 25.30
CA SER A 104 -50.10 -2.46 25.73
C SER A 104 -51.11 -3.45 26.29
N THR A 105 -51.42 -4.52 25.56
CA THR A 105 -52.23 -5.61 26.09
C THR A 105 -51.38 -6.32 27.13
N VAL A 106 -51.80 -6.21 28.39
CA VAL A 106 -51.20 -6.88 29.54
C VAL A 106 -51.21 -8.39 29.29
N GLY A 107 -50.05 -8.94 28.93
CA GLY A 107 -49.79 -10.36 28.93
C GLY A 107 -49.38 -10.80 30.33
N VAL A 108 -50.26 -11.54 30.99
CA VAL A 108 -50.07 -12.44 32.13
C VAL A 108 -48.86 -12.12 33.03
N GLU A 109 -49.18 -11.49 34.15
CA GLU A 109 -48.31 -11.23 35.28
C GLU A 109 -47.82 -12.55 35.90
N VAL A 110 -46.61 -12.96 35.52
CA VAL A 110 -45.82 -13.90 36.34
C VAL A 110 -45.19 -13.07 37.44
N GLU A 111 -45.76 -13.18 38.64
CA GLU A 111 -45.29 -12.60 39.89
C GLU A 111 -43.80 -12.96 40.12
N ARG A 112 -42.90 -12.05 39.76
CA ARG A 112 -41.51 -12.04 40.26
C ARG A 112 -41.40 -10.92 41.28
N THR A 113 -41.62 -11.29 42.53
CA THR A 113 -41.25 -10.52 43.71
C THR A 113 -39.73 -10.42 43.76
N GLU A 114 -39.18 -9.36 43.18
CA GLU A 114 -38.01 -8.60 43.64
C GLU A 114 -37.67 -7.54 42.56
N PRO A 115 -37.64 -6.23 42.89
CA PRO A 115 -37.17 -5.23 41.94
C PRO A 115 -35.68 -5.50 41.70
N ALA A 116 -35.34 -5.89 40.47
CA ALA A 116 -33.96 -6.06 40.04
C ALA A 116 -33.17 -4.80 40.46
N PRO A 117 -32.03 -4.94 41.16
CA PRO A 117 -31.22 -3.79 41.52
C PRO A 117 -30.86 -3.12 40.20
N VAL A 118 -31.22 -1.85 40.06
CA VAL A 118 -30.78 -1.00 38.96
C VAL A 118 -29.26 -0.87 39.13
N VAL A 119 -28.53 -1.84 38.59
CA VAL A 119 -27.10 -1.74 38.40
C VAL A 119 -26.96 -0.61 37.40
N GLY A 120 -26.65 0.58 37.89
CA GLY A 120 -26.23 1.68 37.05
C GLY A 120 -25.02 1.19 36.26
N ILE A 121 -25.26 0.74 35.02
CA ILE A 121 -24.21 0.41 34.07
C ILE A 121 -23.51 1.73 33.81
N ARG A 122 -22.48 2.01 34.62
CA ARG A 122 -21.53 3.07 34.35
C ARG A 122 -20.79 2.62 33.10
N VAL A 123 -21.32 2.98 31.93
CA VAL A 123 -20.63 2.87 30.65
C VAL A 123 -19.27 3.53 30.88
N PRO A 124 -18.16 2.77 30.82
CA PRO A 124 -16.85 3.36 31.07
C PRO A 124 -16.68 4.53 30.08
N PRO A 125 -16.18 5.69 30.54
CA PRO A 125 -15.99 6.82 29.66
C PRO A 125 -15.12 6.36 28.50
N ASN A 126 -15.64 6.62 27.30
CA ASN A 126 -15.16 6.20 26.00
C ASN A 126 -13.69 6.62 25.77
N THR A 127 -12.79 5.84 26.37
CA THR A 127 -11.34 6.00 26.30
C THR A 127 -10.83 5.58 24.92
N GLU A 128 -11.58 4.69 24.25
CA GLU A 128 -11.34 4.31 22.85
C GLU A 128 -11.43 5.52 21.91
N ASN A 129 -12.39 6.42 22.06
CA ASN A 129 -12.47 7.61 21.21
C ASN A 129 -11.26 8.54 21.39
N ARG A 130 -10.65 8.60 22.60
CA ARG A 130 -9.46 9.42 22.84
C ARG A 130 -8.22 8.77 22.25
N ILE A 131 -8.06 7.46 22.43
CA ILE A 131 -6.96 6.69 21.84
C ILE A 131 -7.06 6.70 20.31
N PHE A 132 -8.24 6.49 19.74
CA PHE A 132 -8.48 6.55 18.31
C PHE A 132 -8.20 7.94 17.74
N ARG A 133 -8.60 9.02 18.43
CA ARG A 133 -8.25 10.40 18.04
C ARG A 133 -6.75 10.66 18.10
N LEU A 134 -6.05 10.13 19.10
CA LEU A 134 -4.59 10.24 19.20
C LEU A 134 -3.88 9.46 18.09
N ILE A 135 -4.34 8.24 17.79
CA ILE A 135 -3.80 7.43 16.69
C ILE A 135 -4.07 8.10 15.35
N ALA A 136 -5.29 8.59 15.12
CA ALA A 136 -5.65 9.33 13.90
C ALA A 136 -4.83 10.62 13.77
N GLY A 137 -4.63 11.36 14.87
CA GLY A 137 -3.80 12.56 14.90
C GLY A 137 -2.33 12.27 14.61
N ALA A 138 -1.78 11.21 15.22
CA ALA A 138 -0.40 10.78 14.98
C ALA A 138 -0.19 10.32 13.54
N LEU A 139 -1.15 9.57 12.98
CA LEU A 139 -1.11 9.13 11.58
C LEU A 139 -1.16 10.33 10.62
N LEU A 140 -2.06 11.28 10.87
CA LEU A 140 -2.20 12.46 10.03
C LEU A 140 -0.97 13.37 10.13
N PHE A 141 -0.38 13.50 11.31
CA PHE A 141 0.88 14.21 11.51
C PHE A 141 2.05 13.51 10.80
N ALA A 142 2.15 12.18 10.87
CA ALA A 142 3.16 11.41 10.15
C ALA A 142 3.01 11.54 8.62
N ILE A 143 1.78 11.53 8.11
CA ILE A 143 1.50 11.77 6.69
C ILE A 143 1.89 13.19 6.29
N LEU A 144 1.57 14.20 7.11
CA LEU A 144 1.96 15.58 6.85
C LEU A 144 3.48 15.78 6.90
N LEU A 145 4.18 15.15 7.85
CA LEU A 145 5.63 15.16 7.91
C LEU A 145 6.24 14.45 6.69
N TYR A 146 5.69 13.31 6.28
CA TYR A 146 6.13 12.62 5.08
C TYR A 146 5.91 13.46 3.83
N LEU A 147 4.71 14.04 3.66
CA LEU A 147 4.41 14.95 2.55
C LEU A 147 5.29 16.20 2.59
N GLY A 148 5.59 16.73 3.78
CA GLY A 148 6.47 17.88 3.98
C GLY A 148 7.91 17.53 3.59
N ALA A 149 8.45 16.43 4.09
CA ALA A 149 9.78 15.93 3.75
C ALA A 149 9.90 15.62 2.26
N VAL A 150 8.90 14.94 1.69
CA VAL A 150 8.82 14.66 0.26
C VAL A 150 8.70 15.95 -0.53
N ASN A 151 7.93 16.96 -0.12
CA ASN A 151 7.88 18.24 -0.83
C ASN A 151 9.19 19.03 -0.67
N LEU A 152 9.89 18.95 0.45
CA LEU A 152 11.16 19.62 0.66
C LEU A 152 12.29 18.96 -0.17
N THR A 153 12.34 17.63 -0.19
CA THR A 153 13.26 16.87 -1.05
C THR A 153 12.86 16.97 -2.51
N ARG A 154 11.56 17.01 -2.82
CA ARG A 154 11.05 17.33 -4.15
C ARG A 154 11.33 18.77 -4.54
N VAL A 155 11.37 19.78 -3.68
CA VAL A 155 11.81 21.12 -4.12
C VAL A 155 13.30 21.11 -4.50
N GLY A 156 14.10 20.21 -3.91
CA GLY A 156 15.47 19.89 -4.35
C GLY A 156 15.56 19.03 -5.62
N GLU A 157 14.65 18.06 -5.80
CA GLU A 157 14.71 17.02 -6.86
C GLU A 157 13.60 17.11 -7.94
N VAL A 158 12.58 17.97 -7.84
CA VAL A 158 11.44 18.08 -8.81
C VAL A 158 11.76 18.95 -10.00
N LYS A 159 12.98 19.49 -10.09
CA LYS A 159 13.57 19.78 -11.40
C LYS A 159 14.00 18.52 -12.18
N GLN A 160 13.81 17.30 -11.65
CA GLN A 160 14.06 16.03 -12.35
C GLN A 160 12.81 15.23 -12.74
N ARG A 161 11.59 15.71 -12.47
CA ARG A 161 10.44 15.23 -13.24
C ARG A 161 10.48 15.92 -14.59
N VAL A 162 11.29 15.33 -15.48
CA VAL A 162 11.17 15.45 -16.92
C VAL A 162 9.69 15.37 -17.21
N ALA A 163 9.11 16.53 -17.51
CA ALA A 163 7.85 16.60 -18.19
C ALA A 163 8.08 15.89 -19.53
N PHE A 164 7.78 14.59 -19.57
CA PHE A 164 7.41 13.87 -20.78
C PHE A 164 6.07 14.44 -21.29
N THR A 165 5.98 15.77 -21.40
CA THR A 165 5.11 16.37 -22.38
C THR A 165 5.78 16.05 -23.71
N ALA A 166 5.01 15.74 -24.74
CA ALA A 166 5.44 15.36 -26.08
C ALA A 166 6.31 16.45 -26.76
N ARG A 167 7.49 16.71 -26.19
CA ARG A 167 8.54 17.58 -26.70
C ARG A 167 9.38 16.67 -27.58
N ASP A 168 8.94 16.58 -28.82
CA ASP A 168 9.77 16.32 -30.00
C ASP A 168 11.03 15.49 -29.72
N GLN A 169 10.84 14.18 -29.66
CA GLN A 169 11.91 13.20 -29.44
C GLN A 169 12.64 12.84 -30.75
N ALA A 170 12.54 13.66 -31.80
CA ALA A 170 13.21 13.40 -33.07
C ALA A 170 14.74 13.25 -32.94
N TYR A 171 15.32 13.72 -31.83
CA TYR A 171 16.73 13.48 -31.50
C TYR A 171 17.06 12.02 -31.20
N LEU A 172 16.08 11.16 -30.89
CA LEU A 172 16.27 9.72 -30.67
C LEU A 172 16.57 8.97 -31.97
N ASP A 173 16.18 9.53 -33.12
CA ASP A 173 16.51 8.97 -34.44
C ASP A 173 17.96 9.27 -34.87
N LEU A 174 18.72 9.98 -34.02
CA LEU A 174 20.13 10.28 -34.25
C LEU A 174 21.03 9.18 -33.70
N SER A 175 22.00 8.80 -34.52
CA SER A 175 22.98 7.73 -34.27
C SER A 175 24.40 8.28 -34.40
N SER A 176 25.41 7.51 -33.94
CA SER A 176 26.83 7.91 -34.03
C SER A 176 27.37 8.07 -35.44
N ARG A 177 26.60 7.68 -36.46
CA ARG A 177 26.96 7.81 -37.88
C ARG A 177 26.44 9.09 -38.52
N ASP A 178 25.55 9.80 -37.84
CA ASP A 178 24.93 11.00 -38.38
C ASP A 178 25.90 12.18 -38.29
N ASP A 179 26.20 12.76 -39.44
CA ASP A 179 26.97 13.99 -39.58
C ASP A 179 26.06 15.24 -39.54
N TYR A 180 26.65 16.41 -39.73
CA TYR A 180 25.89 17.66 -39.77
C TYR A 180 24.71 17.64 -40.76
N THR A 181 24.96 17.15 -41.99
CA THR A 181 23.94 17.09 -43.04
C THR A 181 22.80 16.12 -42.69
N ALA A 182 23.11 14.99 -42.08
CA ALA A 182 22.13 14.03 -41.59
C ALA A 182 21.30 14.59 -40.41
N VAL A 183 21.93 15.35 -39.51
CA VAL A 183 21.21 16.00 -38.42
C VAL A 183 20.24 17.07 -38.94
N VAL A 184 20.69 17.91 -39.89
CA VAL A 184 19.84 18.97 -40.47
C VAL A 184 18.70 18.36 -41.29
N SER A 185 18.92 17.27 -42.01
CA SER A 185 17.85 16.62 -42.78
C SER A 185 16.77 15.99 -41.88
N LYS A 186 17.15 15.48 -40.70
CA LYS A 186 16.22 14.87 -39.72
C LYS A 186 15.53 15.89 -38.82
N LEU A 187 16.26 16.91 -38.32
CA LEU A 187 15.76 17.86 -37.33
C LEU A 187 15.40 19.25 -37.89
N GLY A 188 15.80 19.54 -39.12
CA GLY A 188 15.70 20.86 -39.73
C GLY A 188 16.89 21.77 -39.39
N GLU A 189 16.81 23.03 -39.80
CA GLU A 189 17.88 23.99 -39.57
C GLU A 189 18.03 24.36 -38.08
N PRO A 190 19.26 24.38 -37.54
CA PRO A 190 19.51 24.79 -36.18
C PRO A 190 19.31 26.31 -36.04
N GLY A 191 18.81 26.75 -34.88
CA GLY A 191 18.68 28.17 -34.58
C GLY A 191 20.01 28.86 -34.24
N ALA A 192 21.01 28.08 -33.81
CA ALA A 192 22.39 28.54 -33.66
C ALA A 192 23.37 27.39 -33.89
N ASP A 193 24.51 27.70 -34.49
CA ASP A 193 25.59 26.76 -34.77
C ASP A 193 26.91 27.36 -34.27
N ARG A 194 27.59 26.63 -33.38
CA ARG A 194 28.82 27.08 -32.72
C ARG A 194 29.86 25.97 -32.68
N TRP A 195 31.12 26.33 -32.87
CA TRP A 195 32.28 25.46 -32.67
C TRP A 195 33.02 25.87 -31.40
N LEU A 196 33.48 24.90 -30.60
CA LEU A 196 34.16 25.18 -29.32
C LEU A 196 35.62 25.66 -29.49
N SER A 197 36.34 25.25 -30.54
CA SER A 197 37.72 25.69 -30.79
C SER A 197 38.15 25.47 -32.24
N GLU A 198 39.21 26.16 -32.69
CA GLU A 198 39.87 25.98 -33.99
C GLU A 198 41.15 25.14 -33.91
N SER A 199 41.71 24.95 -32.71
CA SER A 199 43.08 24.45 -32.52
C SER A 199 43.21 23.20 -31.65
N GLY A 200 42.10 22.54 -31.30
CA GLY A 200 42.10 21.28 -30.53
C GLY A 200 42.17 20.04 -31.41
N GLU A 201 42.80 18.97 -30.91
CA GLU A 201 42.80 17.62 -31.53
C GLU A 201 41.38 17.03 -31.65
N ILE A 202 40.46 17.47 -30.79
CA ILE A 202 39.06 17.09 -30.82
C ILE A 202 38.22 18.35 -31.00
N GLN A 203 37.40 18.34 -32.04
CA GLN A 203 36.53 19.43 -32.44
C GLN A 203 35.10 19.13 -31.99
N TYR A 204 34.47 20.09 -31.31
CA TYR A 204 33.07 20.00 -30.90
C TYR A 204 32.24 21.06 -31.62
N ARG A 205 31.08 20.65 -32.12
CA ARG A 205 30.07 21.53 -32.70
C ARG A 205 28.77 21.42 -31.91
N ALA A 206 28.18 22.55 -31.57
CA ALA A 206 26.88 22.64 -30.91
C ALA A 206 25.84 23.21 -31.86
N LEU A 207 24.78 22.44 -32.10
CA LEU A 207 23.63 22.80 -32.91
C LEU A 207 22.44 23.01 -31.98
N THR A 208 22.09 24.28 -31.74
CA THR A 208 21.04 24.64 -30.77
C THR A 208 19.70 24.71 -31.48
N TYR A 209 18.67 24.10 -30.89
CA TYR A 209 17.28 24.18 -31.34
C TYR A 209 16.42 24.88 -30.29
N PRO A 210 16.38 26.24 -30.27
CA PRO A 210 15.70 26.99 -29.21
C PRO A 210 14.21 26.65 -29.06
N ARG A 211 13.52 26.42 -30.19
CA ARG A 211 12.10 26.02 -30.21
C ARG A 211 11.87 24.66 -29.54
N ARG A 212 12.83 23.74 -29.68
CA ARG A 212 12.75 22.39 -29.13
C ARG A 212 13.44 22.23 -27.76
N LYS A 213 14.14 23.29 -27.30
CA LYS A 213 14.83 23.39 -26.00
C LYS A 213 15.90 22.32 -25.76
N TYR A 214 16.61 21.94 -26.82
CA TYR A 214 17.77 21.06 -26.72
C TYR A 214 18.87 21.49 -27.68
N THR A 215 20.08 21.02 -27.41
CA THR A 215 21.29 21.27 -28.20
C THR A 215 21.90 19.94 -28.60
N VAL A 216 22.09 19.73 -29.89
CA VAL A 216 22.77 18.55 -30.43
C VAL A 216 24.27 18.80 -30.48
N ILE A 217 25.06 17.85 -30.02
CA ILE A 217 26.53 17.94 -30.00
C ILE A 217 27.11 16.96 -31.02
N LEU A 218 27.95 17.48 -31.91
CA LEU A 218 28.79 16.70 -32.81
C LEU A 218 30.24 16.76 -32.31
N MET A 219 30.98 15.67 -32.50
CA MET A 219 32.39 15.55 -32.16
C MET A 219 33.13 14.83 -33.27
N GLY A 220 34.34 15.27 -33.58
CA GLY A 220 35.26 14.57 -34.46
C GLY A 220 36.70 15.00 -34.24
N SER A 221 37.63 14.26 -34.82
CA SER A 221 39.05 14.66 -34.92
C SER A 221 39.22 15.93 -35.79
N ASN A 222 38.34 16.12 -36.77
CA ASN A 222 38.32 17.27 -37.68
C ASN A 222 36.89 17.79 -37.89
N ARG A 223 36.75 19.04 -38.34
CA ARG A 223 35.44 19.67 -38.60
C ARG A 223 34.59 18.89 -39.63
N SER A 224 35.22 18.27 -40.62
CA SER A 224 34.55 17.46 -41.64
C SER A 224 34.15 16.06 -41.17
N GLN A 225 34.72 15.59 -40.07
CA GLN A 225 34.47 14.25 -39.51
C GLN A 225 33.66 14.32 -38.20
N ALA A 226 33.00 15.45 -37.95
CA ALA A 226 32.21 15.62 -36.74
C ALA A 226 30.88 14.85 -36.85
N THR A 227 30.74 13.81 -36.03
CA THR A 227 29.57 12.96 -35.95
C THR A 227 28.82 13.14 -34.64
N TYR A 228 27.54 12.77 -34.63
CA TYR A 228 26.69 12.90 -33.45
C TYR A 228 27.20 12.07 -32.27
N ILE A 229 27.33 12.73 -31.11
CA ILE A 229 27.71 12.07 -29.86
C ILE A 229 26.65 12.18 -28.77
N GLY A 230 25.68 13.09 -28.90
CA GLY A 230 24.61 13.20 -27.94
C GLY A 230 23.85 14.52 -28.00
N THR A 231 22.82 14.59 -27.17
CA THR A 231 21.93 15.76 -27.06
C THR A 231 21.92 16.25 -25.63
N MET A 232 21.97 17.56 -25.44
CA MET A 232 21.90 18.27 -24.17
C MET A 232 20.56 19.00 -24.04
N ASP A 233 20.01 19.09 -22.82
CA ASP A 233 18.85 19.95 -22.53
C ASP A 233 19.25 21.44 -22.43
N ASP A 234 18.26 22.31 -22.28
CA ASP A 234 18.45 23.75 -22.07
C ASP A 234 19.25 24.09 -20.79
N ASN A 235 19.26 23.18 -19.81
CA ASN A 235 20.07 23.26 -18.58
C ASN A 235 21.47 22.65 -18.73
N TRP A 236 21.88 22.29 -19.96
CA TRP A 236 23.16 21.67 -20.27
C TRP A 236 23.39 20.29 -19.64
N ARG A 237 22.32 19.50 -19.49
CA ARG A 237 22.34 18.13 -19.00
C ARG A 237 22.20 17.15 -20.17
N PRO A 238 22.91 16.01 -20.18
CA PRO A 238 22.79 15.02 -21.25
C PRO A 238 21.39 14.38 -21.25
N LEU A 239 20.68 14.52 -22.36
CA LEU A 239 19.41 13.86 -22.65
C LEU A 239 19.60 12.54 -23.38
N HIS A 240 20.58 12.47 -24.27
CA HIS A 240 20.89 11.30 -25.07
C HIS A 240 22.40 11.19 -25.28
N SER A 241 22.89 9.96 -25.29
CA SER A 241 24.29 9.61 -25.53
C SER A 241 24.34 8.37 -26.38
N VAL A 242 25.35 8.26 -27.23
CA VAL A 242 25.51 7.10 -28.11
C VAL A 242 26.49 6.10 -27.49
N GLU A 243 26.27 4.82 -27.79
CA GLU A 243 27.20 3.74 -27.49
C GLU A 243 28.35 3.74 -28.50
N LEU A 244 29.58 3.70 -28.00
CA LEU A 244 30.77 3.54 -28.81
C LEU A 244 31.01 2.05 -29.10
N TYR A 245 31.60 1.76 -30.26
CA TYR A 245 32.00 0.40 -30.64
C TYR A 245 32.93 -0.29 -29.61
N SER A 246 33.62 0.48 -28.76
CA SER A 246 34.46 -0.02 -27.67
C SER A 246 33.69 -0.46 -26.41
N GLY A 247 32.35 -0.42 -26.43
CA GLY A 247 31.50 -0.84 -25.30
C GLY A 247 31.29 0.24 -24.22
N GLY A 248 31.69 1.48 -24.49
CA GLY A 248 31.45 2.64 -23.61
C GLY A 248 30.31 3.55 -24.12
N THR A 249 29.89 4.53 -23.31
CA THR A 249 28.93 5.58 -23.74
C THR A 249 29.59 6.94 -23.78
N THR A 250 29.14 7.82 -24.67
CA THR A 250 29.58 9.23 -24.71
C THR A 250 29.04 10.05 -23.52
N SER A 251 28.25 9.45 -22.62
CA SER A 251 27.59 10.13 -21.50
C SER A 251 28.59 10.80 -20.53
N SER A 252 29.76 10.21 -20.32
CA SER A 252 30.81 10.77 -19.46
C SER A 252 31.46 11.99 -20.08
N LEU A 253 31.63 11.99 -21.41
CA LEU A 253 32.20 13.12 -22.16
C LEU A 253 31.23 14.32 -22.16
N LEU A 254 29.94 14.06 -22.39
CA LEU A 254 28.91 15.09 -22.36
C LEU A 254 28.81 15.75 -20.97
N ARG A 255 28.93 14.98 -19.89
CA ARG A 255 28.93 15.51 -18.52
C ARG A 255 30.12 16.44 -18.23
N GLY A 256 31.26 16.24 -18.87
CA GLY A 256 32.45 17.07 -18.72
C GLY A 256 32.47 18.32 -19.63
N LEU A 257 31.57 18.39 -20.62
CA LEU A 257 31.58 19.45 -21.62
C LEU A 257 30.98 20.75 -21.06
N LYS A 258 31.76 21.83 -21.04
CA LYS A 258 31.27 23.17 -20.67
C LYS A 258 30.39 23.75 -21.78
N ARG A 259 29.45 24.63 -21.42
CA ARG A 259 28.58 25.34 -22.37
C ARG A 259 29.36 26.35 -23.21
N PHE A 260 29.09 26.39 -24.51
CA PHE A 260 29.66 27.32 -25.50
C PHE A 260 28.60 27.78 -26.51
#